data_AF-A0A0F8Z615-F1
#
_entry.id   AF-A0A0F8Z615-F1
#
_cell.length_a   1.000
_cell.length_b   1.000
_cell.length_c   1.000
_cell.angle_alpha   90.00
_cell.angle_beta   90.00
_cell.angle_gamma   90.00
#
_symmetry.space_group_name_H-M   'P 1'
#
loop_
_entity.id
_entity.type
_entity.pdbx_description
1 polymer ?
#
loop_
_entity_poly.entity_id
_entity_poly.type
_entity_poly.pdbx_seq_one_letter_code
_entity_poly.pdbx_strand_id
1 'polypeptide(L)' 'MGDRPLSARVEQWCRSGEYVEFRGRRIYLHRRDGEQPLLLFLHGFPSSSFDWRHLPALESTHEVIAFDFLGFGLPTS' A
#
# COMPACT_ATOMS: atom_id res chain seq x y z
N MET A 1 -3.36 22.62 9.79
CA MET A 1 -2.68 22.24 8.53
C MET A 1 -3.76 21.63 7.66
N GLY A 2 -4.25 22.35 6.64
CA GLY A 2 -5.46 21.95 5.92
C GLY A 2 -5.32 20.61 5.19
N ASP A 3 -6.39 19.84 5.14
CA ASP A 3 -6.49 18.62 4.33
C ASP A 3 -6.20 18.99 2.88
N ARG A 4 -4.98 18.75 2.43
CA ARG A 4 -4.67 18.82 1.01
C ARG A 4 -5.31 17.59 0.39
N PRO A 5 -6.25 17.76 -0.56
CA PRO A 5 -6.86 16.62 -1.22
C PRO A 5 -5.77 15.75 -1.85
N LEU A 6 -5.93 14.44 -1.72
CA LEU A 6 -5.03 13.48 -2.34
C LEU A 6 -5.05 13.71 -3.86
N SER A 7 -3.92 13.49 -4.52
CA SER A 7 -3.94 13.48 -5.99
C SER A 7 -4.75 12.27 -6.47
N ALA A 8 -5.38 12.37 -7.65
CA ALA A 8 -6.17 11.28 -8.23
C ALA A 8 -5.43 9.92 -8.26
N ARG A 9 -4.11 9.93 -8.47
CA ARG A 9 -3.28 8.71 -8.44
C ARG A 9 -3.18 8.11 -7.04
N VAL A 10 -3.02 8.95 -6.02
CA VAL A 10 -2.93 8.51 -4.63
C VAL A 10 -4.29 8.05 -4.13
N GLU A 11 -5.38 8.70 -4.55
CA GLU A 11 -6.74 8.21 -4.29
C GLU A 11 -6.99 6.84 -4.92
N GLN A 12 -6.58 6.66 -6.18
CA GLN A 12 -6.73 5.39 -6.88
C GLN A 12 -5.96 4.27 -6.17
N TRP A 13 -4.73 4.55 -5.72
CA TRP A 13 -3.97 3.61 -4.90
C TRP A 13 -4.68 3.32 -3.60
N CYS A 14 -5.09 4.34 -2.83
CA CYS A 14 -5.82 4.14 -1.57
C CYS A 14 -7.08 3.27 -1.73
N ARG A 15 -7.79 3.38 -2.86
CA ARG A 15 -8.96 2.54 -3.18
C ARG A 15 -8.61 1.12 -3.61
N SER A 16 -7.35 0.86 -4.00
CA SER A 16 -6.91 -0.45 -4.47
C SER A 16 -6.55 -1.40 -3.32
N GLY A 17 -6.40 -0.90 -2.10
CA GLY A 17 -6.17 -1.67 -0.89
C GLY A 17 -7.19 -1.40 0.19
N GLU A 18 -6.82 -1.72 1.42
CA GLU A 18 -7.65 -1.60 2.60
C GLU A 18 -6.83 -1.12 3.80
N TYR A 19 -7.52 -0.71 4.86
CA TYR A 19 -6.86 -0.42 6.14
C TYR A 19 -7.08 -1.58 7.09
N VAL A 20 -6.00 -2.06 7.70
CA VAL A 20 -6.02 -3.12 8.71
C VAL A 20 -5.61 -2.58 10.07
N GLU A 21 -6.24 -3.09 11.13
CA GLU A 21 -5.86 -2.79 12.51
C GLU A 21 -4.83 -3.80 13.00
N PHE A 22 -3.65 -3.30 13.39
CA PHE A 22 -2.60 -4.13 13.97
C PHE A 22 -2.03 -3.47 15.22
N ARG A 23 -2.19 -4.13 16.38
CA ARG A 23 -1.73 -3.63 17.69
C ARG A 23 -2.21 -2.20 18.01
N GLY A 24 -3.47 -1.90 17.67
CA GLY A 24 -4.08 -0.58 17.87
C GLY A 24 -3.47 0.52 17.00
N ARG A 25 -3.04 0.16 15.79
CA ARG A 25 -2.55 1.06 14.76
C ARG A 25 -3.22 0.68 13.45
N ARG A 26 -3.71 1.69 12.74
CA ARG A 26 -4.28 1.55 11.40
C ARG A 26 -3.14 1.54 10.38
N ILE A 27 -3.10 0.53 9.52
CA ILE A 27 -2.05 0.38 8.48
C ILE A 27 -2.73 0.23 7.13
N TYR A 28 -2.29 1.00 6.14
CA TYR A 28 -2.73 0.79 4.76
C TYR A 28 -2.04 -0.45 4.17
N LEU A 29 -2.82 -1.36 3.60
CA LEU A 29 -2.40 -2.63 3.02
C LEU A 29 -2.97 -2.76 1.61
N HIS A 30 -2.09 -2.96 0.63
CA HIS A 30 -2.45 -3.41 -0.71
C HIS A 30 -2.14 -4.89 -0.84
N ARG A 31 -3.16 -5.71 -1.07
CA ARG A 31 -3.04 -7.15 -1.26
C ARG A 31 -3.66 -7.59 -2.58
N ARG A 32 -3.01 -8.50 -3.29
CA ARG A 32 -3.56 -9.22 -4.45
C ARG A 32 -3.31 -10.70 -4.28
N ASP A 33 -4.31 -11.50 -4.63
CA ASP A 33 -4.19 -12.95 -4.64
C ASP A 33 -3.47 -13.39 -5.92
N GLY A 34 -2.76 -14.51 -5.81
CA GLY A 34 -2.12 -15.17 -6.95
C GLY A 34 -1.71 -16.59 -6.57
N GLU A 35 -1.37 -17.38 -7.57
CA GLU A 35 -1.04 -18.81 -7.40
C GLU A 35 0.47 -19.04 -7.22
N GLN A 36 1.28 -18.05 -7.60
CA GLN A 36 2.73 -18.07 -7.42
C GLN A 36 3.11 -17.56 -6.02
N PRO A 37 4.35 -17.83 -5.54
CA PRO A 37 4.77 -17.47 -4.19
C PRO A 37 4.55 -16.00 -3.84
N LEU A 38 4.22 -15.74 -2.57
CA LEU A 38 4.01 -14.39 -2.06
C LEU A 38 5.23 -13.49 -2.30
N LEU A 39 4.99 -12.34 -2.90
CA LEU A 39 5.93 -11.23 -2.99
C LEU A 39 5.57 -10.15 -1.97
N LEU A 40 6.49 -9.91 -1.04
CA LEU A 40 6.38 -8.85 -0.03
C LEU A 40 7.21 -7.64 -0.44
N PHE A 41 6.54 -6.53 -0.73
CA PHE A 41 7.19 -5.28 -1.09
C PHE A 41 7.35 -4.37 0.13
N LEU A 42 8.62 -4.09 0.48
CA LEU A 42 8.99 -3.24 1.60
C LEU A 42 9.63 -1.97 1.07
N HIS A 43 9.07 -0.81 1.44
CA HIS A 43 9.64 0.47 1.06
C HIS A 43 10.75 0.91 2.04
N GLY A 44 11.59 1.85 1.60
CA GLY A 44 12.64 2.46 2.42
C GLY A 44 12.33 3.91 2.82
N PHE A 45 13.35 4.63 3.27
CA PHE A 45 13.28 6.07 3.50
C PHE A 45 13.94 6.85 2.34
N PRO A 46 13.34 7.94 1.82
CA PRO A 46 11.95 8.39 1.99
C PRO A 46 11.04 7.81 0.88
N SER A 47 10.14 6.89 1.23
CA SER A 47 9.23 6.22 0.28
C SER A 47 7.95 5.72 0.98
N SER A 48 7.03 5.11 0.23
CA SER A 48 5.79 4.48 0.70
C SER A 48 5.39 3.33 -0.23
N SER A 49 4.37 2.56 0.15
CA SER A 49 3.78 1.50 -0.68
C SER A 49 3.34 1.98 -2.07
N PHE A 50 3.02 3.28 -2.21
CA PHE A 50 2.61 3.89 -3.47
C PHE A 50 3.65 3.73 -4.59
N ASP A 51 4.92 3.52 -4.29
CA ASP A 51 5.97 3.33 -5.30
C ASP A 51 5.78 2.01 -6.09
N TRP A 52 5.07 1.04 -5.52
CA TRP A 52 4.79 -0.24 -6.15
C TRP A 52 3.58 -0.24 -7.10
N ARG A 53 2.87 0.89 -7.23
CA ARG A 53 1.71 1.06 -8.14
C ARG A 53 1.97 0.71 -9.60
N HIS A 54 3.24 0.62 -10.00
CA HIS A 54 3.68 0.32 -11.36
C HIS A 54 4.06 -1.14 -11.58
N LEU A 55 3.79 -2.03 -10.61
CA LEU A 55 4.11 -3.46 -10.70
C LEU A 55 2.89 -4.40 -10.94
N PRO A 56 1.85 -4.02 -11.72
CA PRO A 56 0.66 -4.87 -11.89
C PRO A 56 0.96 -6.19 -12.61
N ALA A 57 2.05 -6.27 -13.37
CA ALA A 57 2.44 -7.50 -14.04
C ALA A 57 2.76 -8.63 -13.04
N LEU A 58 3.38 -8.30 -11.90
CA LEU A 58 3.67 -9.29 -10.86
C LEU A 58 2.39 -9.71 -10.12
N GLU A 59 1.48 -8.77 -9.90
CA GLU A 59 0.16 -9.01 -9.30
C GLU A 59 -0.75 -9.91 -10.15
N SER A 60 -0.45 -10.12 -11.43
CA SER A 60 -1.24 -11.00 -12.31
C SER A 60 -0.99 -12.49 -12.08
N THR A 61 0.08 -12.84 -11.35
CA THR A 61 0.50 -14.23 -11.15
C THR A 61 0.84 -14.55 -9.71
N HIS A 62 1.48 -13.62 -9.00
CA HIS A 62 1.92 -13.81 -7.62
C HIS A 62 0.90 -13.23 -6.65
N GLU A 63 0.76 -13.88 -5.50
CA GLU A 63 0.21 -13.18 -4.34
C GLU A 63 1.15 -12.01 -4.02
N VAL A 64 0.60 -10.82 -3.82
CA VAL A 64 1.37 -9.60 -3.57
C VAL A 64 0.87 -8.92 -2.30
N ILE A 65 1.81 -8.48 -1.47
CA ILE A 65 1.54 -7.61 -0.32
C ILE A 65 2.48 -6.41 -0.37
N ALA A 66 1.90 -5.21 -0.28
CA ALA A 66 2.60 -3.95 -0.02
C ALA A 66 1.86 -3.18 1.06
N PHE A 67 2.57 -2.54 1.99
CA PHE A 67 1.96 -1.75 3.06
C PHE A 67 2.82 -0.55 3.43
N ASP A 68 2.20 0.43 4.08
CA ASP A 68 2.91 1.59 4.59
C ASP A 68 3.44 1.33 6.00
N PHE A 69 4.73 1.55 6.22
CA PHE A 69 5.32 1.54 7.55
C PHE A 69 4.69 2.63 8.43
N LEU A 70 4.63 2.39 9.74
CA LEU A 70 4.07 3.35 10.69
C LEU A 70 4.76 4.71 10.57
N GLY A 71 3.96 5.76 10.38
CA GLY A 71 4.46 7.13 10.18
C GLY A 71 4.82 7.48 8.73
N PHE A 72 4.56 6.59 7.77
CA PHE A 72 4.82 6.81 6.33
C PHE A 72 3.55 6.67 5.50
N GLY A 73 3.60 7.19 4.26
CA GLY A 73 2.60 6.93 3.24
C GLY A 73 1.20 7.47 3.56
N LEU A 74 0.19 6.64 3.32
CA LEU A 74 -1.20 6.97 3.57
C LEU A 74 -1.49 7.11 5.07
N PRO A 75 -2.44 7.98 5.48
CA PRO A 75 -2.69 8.29 6.88
C PRO A 75 -3.02 7.05 7.73
N THR A 76 -2.38 6.94 8.89
CA THR A 76 -2.50 5.79 9.81
C THR A 76 -3.27 6.13 11.10
N SER A 77 -4.02 7.23 11.10
CA SER A 77 -4.73 7.82 12.25
C SER A 77 -6.23 8.00 11.99
#